data_AF-A0A497SGH7-F1
#
_entry.id   AF-A0A497SGH7-F1
#
_cell.length_a   1.000
_cell.length_b   1.000
_cell.length_c   1.000
_cell.angle_alpha   90.00
_cell.angle_beta   90.00
_cell.angle_gamma   90.00
#
_symmetry.space_group_name_H-M   'P 1'
#
loop_
_entity.id
_entity.type
_entity.pdbx_description
1 polymer ?
#
loop_
_entity_poly.entity_id
_entity_poly.type
_entity_poly.pdbx_seq_one_letter_code
_entity_poly.pdbx_strand_id
1 'polypeptide(L)'
;AAHMRPDAQAISVDKVTLWAWKPFQVAEKYKITREYFDQIPASKAGFTRSEILEIKKHLGEKWDEKVSGLPQEPSIDRVVRAFIPIIEKEYGVKITAYDLYKAREMLLDQFRKSLPALGGKEPWVFSPYFTFICIPMERTVLRLPNGAQVEDLWIENLYAATRTQNLILVNCLELIARDKQLEQYISRMLGEMGEKEGKILSIEKIVEEGYKEVYKTLEEIEKEEKERKLEERLKKAEESRKRFKELGKKIRLGIGKFFATFGLELRFFRAVGPYEFAMHHRLAKYHQRETGGNFARIVRYLKKSFGVPG
;
A
#
# COMPACT_ATOMS: atom_id res chain seq x y z
N ALA A 1 -47.32 -10.24 -15.77
CA ALA A 1 -46.90 -11.20 -14.74
C ALA A 1 -46.13 -12.36 -15.38
N ALA A 2 -44.88 -12.12 -15.80
CA ALA A 2 -44.07 -13.10 -16.53
C ALA A 2 -42.56 -12.97 -16.18
N HIS A 3 -42.21 -12.88 -14.89
CA HIS A 3 -40.82 -12.66 -14.47
C HIS A 3 -40.27 -13.67 -13.44
N MET A 4 -40.99 -14.73 -13.09
CA MET A 4 -40.41 -15.84 -12.33
C MET A 4 -40.62 -17.13 -13.09
N ARG A 5 -39.55 -17.63 -13.71
CA ARG A 5 -39.46 -19.03 -14.13
C ARG A 5 -39.25 -19.86 -12.86
N PRO A 6 -40.13 -20.83 -12.52
CA PRO A 6 -39.97 -21.69 -11.34
C PRO A 6 -38.65 -22.47 -11.31
N ASP A 7 -38.03 -22.64 -12.48
CA ASP A 7 -36.78 -23.39 -12.67
C ASP A 7 -35.52 -22.51 -12.72
N ALA A 8 -35.64 -21.19 -12.50
CA ALA A 8 -34.48 -20.31 -12.44
C ALA A 8 -33.71 -20.54 -11.13
N GLN A 9 -32.73 -21.44 -11.16
CA GLN A 9 -31.80 -21.63 -10.05
C GLN A 9 -30.89 -20.40 -9.93
N ALA A 10 -30.88 -19.79 -8.75
CA ALA A 10 -29.94 -18.72 -8.45
C ALA A 10 -28.55 -19.33 -8.25
N ILE A 11 -27.65 -19.02 -9.17
CA ILE A 11 -26.22 -19.35 -9.09
C ILE A 11 -25.50 -18.05 -8.79
N SER A 12 -24.75 -18.00 -7.68
CA SER A 12 -23.80 -16.93 -7.39
C SER A 12 -22.41 -17.46 -7.62
N VAL A 13 -21.59 -16.72 -8.37
CA VAL A 13 -20.17 -17.01 -8.55
C VAL A 13 -19.40 -15.79 -8.08
N ASP A 14 -18.66 -15.95 -6.99
CA ASP A 14 -17.88 -14.88 -6.36
C ASP A 14 -16.39 -15.18 -6.53
N LYS A 15 -15.63 -14.22 -7.05
CA LYS A 15 -14.17 -14.32 -7.14
C LYS A 15 -13.53 -13.40 -6.12
N VAL A 16 -12.72 -13.98 -5.23
CA VAL A 16 -12.03 -13.25 -4.16
C VAL A 16 -10.55 -13.61 -4.20
N THR A 17 -9.69 -12.59 -4.25
CA THR A 17 -8.25 -12.78 -4.06
C THR A 17 -7.89 -12.45 -2.62
N LEU A 18 -7.53 -13.48 -1.84
CA LEU A 18 -7.04 -13.30 -0.48
C LEU A 18 -5.53 -13.10 -0.51
N TRP A 19 -5.07 -12.07 0.20
CA TRP A 19 -3.65 -11.84 0.42
C TRP A 19 -3.31 -12.09 1.87
N ALA A 20 -2.25 -12.84 2.08
CA ALA A 20 -1.66 -13.04 3.39
C ALA A 20 -0.17 -12.72 3.33
N TRP A 21 0.36 -12.10 4.36
CA TRP A 21 1.80 -11.90 4.46
C TRP A 21 2.27 -12.01 5.90
N LYS A 22 3.51 -12.45 6.04
CA LYS A 22 4.19 -12.57 7.33
C LYS A 22 5.66 -12.18 7.18
N PRO A 23 6.22 -11.37 8.09
CA PRO A 23 7.64 -11.09 8.08
C PRO A 23 8.44 -12.33 8.49
N PHE A 24 9.63 -12.47 7.94
CA PHE A 24 10.55 -13.53 8.34
C PHE A 24 11.93 -12.96 8.63
N GLN A 25 12.66 -13.62 9.52
CA GLN A 25 14.00 -13.21 9.88
C GLN A 25 15.00 -13.75 8.86
N VAL A 26 15.86 -12.87 8.35
CA VAL A 26 17.01 -13.28 7.55
C VAL A 26 18.16 -13.58 8.52
N ALA A 27 19.03 -14.53 8.17
CA ALA A 27 20.22 -14.87 8.95
C ALA A 27 20.98 -13.61 9.45
N GLU A 28 21.52 -13.65 10.67
CA GLU A 28 22.04 -12.49 11.44
C GLU A 28 22.94 -11.55 10.65
N LYS A 29 23.76 -12.08 9.73
CA LYS A 29 24.64 -11.29 8.84
C LYS A 29 23.89 -10.23 8.03
N TYR A 30 22.58 -10.39 7.86
CA TYR A 30 21.72 -9.60 6.99
C TYR A 30 20.55 -8.96 7.75
N LYS A 31 20.60 -9.00 9.09
CA LYS A 31 19.63 -8.32 9.97
C LYS A 31 19.85 -6.81 9.85
N ILE A 32 18.75 -6.04 9.83
CA ILE A 32 18.85 -4.58 9.91
C ILE A 32 19.29 -4.19 11.32
N THR A 33 20.04 -3.11 11.44
CA THR A 33 20.52 -2.53 12.70
C THR A 33 19.40 -2.00 13.63
N ARG A 34 18.14 -1.95 13.19
CA ARG A 34 17.00 -1.46 13.99
C ARG A 34 16.09 -2.61 14.40
N GLU A 35 15.89 -2.74 15.70
CA GLU A 35 15.08 -3.80 16.32
C GLU A 35 13.93 -3.24 17.18
N TYR A 36 13.75 -1.91 17.22
CA TYR A 36 12.78 -1.24 18.10
C TYR A 36 11.93 -0.19 17.38
N PHE A 37 10.74 0.05 17.94
CA PHE A 37 9.77 1.06 17.49
C PHE A 37 10.21 2.47 17.91
N ASP A 38 11.27 2.99 17.30
CA ASP A 38 11.66 4.37 17.54
C ASP A 38 10.70 5.34 16.85
N GLN A 39 10.32 6.42 17.55
CA GLN A 39 9.65 7.56 16.94
C GLN A 39 10.65 8.32 16.07
N ILE A 40 10.37 8.38 14.77
CA ILE A 40 11.20 9.08 13.79
C ILE A 40 10.46 10.31 13.25
N PRO A 41 11.17 11.38 12.84
CA PRO A 41 10.55 12.48 12.11
C PRO A 41 9.88 11.98 10.81
N ALA A 42 8.70 12.47 10.48
CA ALA A 42 7.97 12.11 9.25
C ALA A 42 8.81 12.35 7.97
N SER A 43 9.69 13.36 8.00
CA SER A 43 10.63 13.63 6.91
C SER A 43 11.64 12.49 6.68
N LYS A 44 12.11 11.82 7.74
CA LYS A 44 12.98 10.63 7.61
C LYS A 44 12.24 9.41 7.06
N ALA A 45 10.93 9.36 7.32
CA ALA A 45 10.03 8.33 6.81
C ALA A 45 9.77 8.44 5.29
N GLY A 46 10.11 9.57 4.67
CA GLY A 46 9.96 9.83 3.24
C GLY A 46 8.80 10.77 2.87
N PHE A 47 8.12 11.35 3.86
CA PHE A 47 7.07 12.35 3.62
C PHE A 47 7.67 13.71 3.20
N THR A 48 7.01 14.37 2.26
CA THR A 48 7.30 15.74 1.86
C THR A 48 6.69 16.74 2.85
N ARG A 49 7.13 18.00 2.81
CA ARG A 49 6.60 19.04 3.71
C ARG A 49 5.11 19.32 3.49
N SER A 50 4.64 19.26 2.24
CA SER A 50 3.22 19.37 1.89
C SER A 50 2.39 18.23 2.50
N GLU A 51 2.87 16.99 2.33
CA GLU A 51 2.22 15.80 2.90
C GLU A 51 2.15 15.86 4.43
N ILE A 52 3.19 16.35 5.11
CA ILE A 52 3.19 16.53 6.57
C ILE A 52 2.10 17.52 7.00
N LEU A 53 1.93 18.62 6.28
CA LEU A 53 0.87 19.60 6.58
C LEU A 53 -0.52 19.00 6.37
N GLU A 54 -0.73 18.22 5.32
CA GLU A 54 -1.98 17.53 5.06
C GLU A 54 -2.31 16.52 6.17
N ILE A 55 -1.33 15.71 6.59
CA ILE A 55 -1.48 14.79 7.72
C ILE A 55 -1.82 15.55 9.00
N LYS A 56 -1.18 16.70 9.24
CA LYS A 56 -1.45 17.56 10.40
C LYS A 56 -2.86 18.14 10.39
N LYS A 57 -3.41 18.47 9.21
CA LYS A 57 -4.82 18.88 9.08
C LYS A 57 -5.78 17.78 9.55
N HIS A 58 -5.46 16.50 9.29
CA HIS A 58 -6.30 15.36 9.68
C HIS A 58 -6.09 14.90 11.13
N LEU A 59 -4.86 14.90 11.65
CA LEU A 59 -4.54 14.45 13.02
C LEU A 59 -4.69 15.56 14.07
N GLY A 60 -4.82 16.82 13.64
CA GLY A 60 -4.93 17.99 14.50
C GLY A 60 -3.59 18.60 14.90
N GLU A 61 -3.64 19.77 15.53
CA GLU A 61 -2.45 20.57 15.88
C GLU A 61 -1.52 19.91 16.91
N LYS A 62 -2.03 18.93 17.67
CA LYS A 62 -1.27 18.19 18.69
C LYS A 62 -0.34 17.10 18.14
N TRP A 63 -0.28 16.92 16.82
CA TRP A 63 0.59 15.92 16.23
C TRP A 63 2.04 16.40 16.14
N ASP A 64 2.94 15.68 16.82
CA ASP A 64 4.37 16.00 16.97
C ASP A 64 5.22 15.83 15.69
N GLU A 65 4.59 15.67 14.52
CA GLU A 65 5.25 15.41 13.22
C GLU A 65 6.22 14.21 13.24
N LYS A 66 6.03 13.32 14.21
CA LYS A 66 6.74 12.07 14.41
C LYS A 66 5.84 10.90 14.04
N VAL A 67 6.46 9.90 13.45
CA VAL A 67 5.83 8.63 13.08
C VAL A 67 6.64 7.49 13.67
N SER A 68 5.99 6.40 13.99
CA SER A 68 6.71 5.19 14.38
C SER A 68 7.53 4.66 13.21
N GLY A 69 8.79 4.29 13.48
CA GLY A 69 9.71 3.75 12.50
C GLY A 69 9.30 2.35 12.07
N LEU A 70 9.40 2.08 10.77
CA LEU A 70 9.33 0.74 10.22
C LEU A 70 10.72 0.08 10.17
N PRO A 71 10.81 -1.25 9.98
CA PRO A 71 12.08 -1.97 9.90
C PRO A 71 13.10 -1.34 8.95
N GLN A 72 12.65 -0.88 7.77
CA GLN A 72 13.48 -0.12 6.83
C GLN A 72 12.90 1.27 6.58
N GLU A 73 13.75 2.29 6.67
CA GLU A 73 13.44 3.67 6.30
C GLU A 73 14.43 4.18 5.22
N PRO A 74 14.03 5.13 4.34
CA PRO A 74 12.68 5.67 4.19
C PRO A 74 11.74 4.63 3.58
N SER A 75 10.55 4.54 4.15
CA SER A 75 9.52 3.58 3.72
C SER A 75 8.60 4.13 2.63
N ILE A 76 8.45 5.45 2.54
CA ILE A 76 7.82 6.10 1.37
C ILE A 76 8.92 6.50 0.40
N ASP A 77 9.37 5.53 -0.39
CA ASP A 77 10.44 5.70 -1.35
C ASP A 77 9.92 5.98 -2.77
N ARG A 78 10.83 5.94 -3.76
CA ARG A 78 10.47 6.11 -5.17
C ARG A 78 9.56 5.00 -5.68
N VAL A 79 9.67 3.77 -5.15
CA VAL A 79 8.89 2.62 -5.59
C VAL A 79 7.45 2.80 -5.15
N VAL A 80 7.20 3.07 -3.86
CA VAL A 80 5.85 3.33 -3.35
C VAL A 80 5.19 4.47 -4.14
N ARG A 81 5.91 5.56 -4.35
CA ARG A 81 5.41 6.72 -5.13
C ARG A 81 5.14 6.40 -6.60
N ALA A 82 5.83 5.42 -7.19
CA ALA A 82 5.58 5.00 -8.56
C ALA A 82 4.29 4.18 -8.70
N PHE A 83 3.87 3.46 -7.65
CA PHE A 83 2.65 2.66 -7.65
C PHE A 83 1.37 3.46 -7.36
N ILE A 84 1.47 4.60 -6.66
CA ILE A 84 0.33 5.49 -6.39
C ILE A 84 -0.52 5.76 -7.65
N PRO A 85 0.02 6.30 -8.76
CA PRO A 85 -0.79 6.61 -9.94
C PRO A 85 -1.39 5.37 -10.62
N ILE A 86 -0.78 4.18 -10.42
CA ILE A 86 -1.30 2.93 -10.94
C ILE A 86 -2.54 2.53 -10.16
N ILE A 87 -2.46 2.56 -8.82
CA ILE A 87 -3.59 2.25 -7.93
C ILE A 87 -4.73 3.25 -8.15
N GLU A 88 -4.43 4.55 -8.23
CA GLU A 88 -5.45 5.57 -8.46
C GLU A 88 -6.22 5.34 -9.78
N LYS A 89 -5.51 4.94 -10.83
CA LYS A 89 -6.11 4.64 -12.13
C LYS A 89 -6.94 3.36 -12.11
N GLU A 90 -6.46 2.31 -11.44
CA GLU A 90 -7.11 1.01 -11.40
C GLU A 90 -8.41 1.05 -10.58
N TYR A 91 -8.39 1.74 -9.44
CA TYR A 91 -9.51 1.80 -8.50
C TYR A 91 -10.39 3.05 -8.67
N GLY A 92 -9.97 4.04 -9.47
CA GLY A 92 -10.73 5.27 -9.71
C GLY A 92 -10.77 6.22 -8.50
N VAL A 93 -9.84 6.06 -7.55
CA VAL A 93 -9.77 6.85 -6.30
C VAL A 93 -8.52 7.70 -6.26
N LYS A 94 -8.50 8.75 -5.43
CA LYS A 94 -7.30 9.53 -5.14
C LYS A 94 -6.67 9.12 -3.81
N ILE A 95 -5.37 8.90 -3.81
CA ILE A 95 -4.60 8.56 -2.62
C ILE A 95 -4.04 9.83 -2.00
N THR A 96 -4.37 10.08 -0.74
CA THR A 96 -3.93 11.24 0.02
C THR A 96 -2.69 10.94 0.86
N ALA A 97 -2.02 11.99 1.37
CA ALA A 97 -0.92 11.81 2.32
C ALA A 97 -1.36 11.07 3.59
N TYR A 98 -2.61 11.27 3.99
CA TYR A 98 -3.20 10.59 5.14
C TYR A 98 -3.36 9.08 4.90
N ASP A 99 -3.69 8.65 3.68
CA ASP A 99 -3.75 7.23 3.34
C ASP A 99 -2.37 6.57 3.44
N LEU A 100 -1.31 7.27 3.00
CA LEU A 100 0.07 6.81 3.15
C LEU A 100 0.45 6.64 4.62
N TYR A 101 0.00 7.56 5.47
CA TYR A 101 0.16 7.45 6.92
C TYR A 101 -0.62 6.25 7.49
N LYS A 102 -1.89 6.09 7.11
CA LYS A 102 -2.75 4.99 7.55
C LYS A 102 -2.19 3.63 7.12
N ALA A 103 -1.68 3.50 5.90
CA ALA A 103 -1.05 2.27 5.42
C ALA A 103 0.18 1.87 6.25
N ARG A 104 0.97 2.84 6.73
CA ARG A 104 2.06 2.57 7.66
C ARG A 104 1.56 2.10 9.02
N GLU A 105 0.57 2.78 9.58
CA GLU A 105 -0.03 2.40 10.86
C GLU A 105 -0.66 1.00 10.80
N MET A 106 -1.30 0.62 9.68
CA MET A 106 -1.80 -0.75 9.46
C MET A 106 -0.69 -1.79 9.58
N LEU A 107 0.48 -1.52 9.00
CA LEU A 107 1.62 -2.44 9.07
C LEU A 107 2.24 -2.46 10.49
N LEU A 108 2.37 -1.30 11.12
CA LEU A 108 2.90 -1.16 12.48
C LEU A 108 2.01 -1.82 13.53
N ASP A 109 0.70 -1.70 13.39
CA ASP A 109 -0.27 -2.30 14.30
C ASP A 109 -0.14 -3.83 14.31
N GLN A 110 0.16 -4.46 13.16
CA GLN A 110 0.46 -5.90 13.11
C GLN A 110 1.72 -6.25 13.90
N PHE A 111 2.79 -5.45 13.75
CA PHE A 111 4.00 -5.64 14.56
C PHE A 111 3.74 -5.44 16.05
N ARG A 112 2.98 -4.41 16.45
CA ARG A 112 2.63 -4.14 17.85
C ARG A 112 1.76 -5.24 18.45
N LYS A 113 0.72 -5.70 17.73
CA LYS A 113 -0.18 -6.79 18.16
C LYS A 113 0.53 -8.13 18.31
N SER A 114 1.65 -8.30 17.61
CA SER A 114 2.45 -9.51 17.67
C SER A 114 3.50 -9.50 18.80
N LEU A 115 3.65 -8.39 19.53
CA LEU A 115 4.53 -8.36 20.69
C LEU A 115 4.04 -9.41 21.71
N PRO A 116 4.95 -10.23 22.26
CA PRO A 116 4.60 -11.36 23.10
C PRO A 116 4.11 -10.87 24.47
N ALA A 117 2.85 -10.46 24.54
CA ALA A 117 2.11 -10.30 25.77
C ALA A 117 1.07 -11.42 25.83
N LEU A 118 1.49 -12.59 26.33
CA LEU A 118 0.64 -13.70 26.82
C LEU A 118 -0.33 -14.40 25.83
N GLY A 119 -0.56 -13.89 24.63
CA GLY A 119 -1.41 -14.52 23.62
C GLY A 119 -0.60 -15.46 22.73
N GLY A 120 -0.98 -16.73 22.64
CA GLY A 120 -0.33 -17.80 21.83
C GLY A 120 -0.31 -17.59 20.31
N LYS A 121 -0.20 -16.35 19.83
CA LYS A 121 0.06 -15.99 18.43
C LYS A 121 1.56 -15.89 18.21
N GLU A 122 2.01 -16.38 17.06
CA GLU A 122 3.42 -16.32 16.68
C GLU A 122 3.85 -14.86 16.48
N PRO A 123 4.91 -14.39 17.16
CA PRO A 123 5.32 -13.00 17.11
C PRO A 123 5.85 -12.64 15.71
N TRP A 124 5.55 -11.43 15.23
CA TRP A 124 6.14 -10.92 14.01
C TRP A 124 7.53 -10.43 14.32
N VAL A 125 8.52 -10.99 13.62
CA VAL A 125 9.88 -10.48 13.71
C VAL A 125 9.95 -9.14 12.99
N PHE A 126 10.54 -8.13 13.64
CA PHE A 126 10.72 -6.79 13.07
C PHE A 126 11.72 -6.84 11.89
N SER A 127 11.20 -7.10 10.69
CA SER A 127 11.98 -7.40 9.48
C SER A 127 11.36 -6.72 8.26
N PRO A 128 12.17 -6.24 7.29
CA PRO A 128 11.68 -5.60 6.08
C PRO A 128 11.26 -6.61 5.00
N TYR A 129 11.46 -7.92 5.23
CA TYR A 129 11.20 -8.98 4.25
C TYR A 129 10.01 -9.82 4.68
N PHE A 130 9.11 -10.06 3.73
CA PHE A 130 7.84 -10.72 3.96
C PHE A 130 7.70 -11.91 3.01
N THR A 131 7.17 -13.01 3.54
CA THR A 131 6.58 -14.05 2.72
C THR A 131 5.15 -13.59 2.41
N PHE A 132 4.88 -13.35 1.13
CA PHE A 132 3.56 -13.00 0.62
C PHE A 132 2.94 -14.23 -0.02
N ILE A 133 1.69 -14.52 0.30
CA ILE A 133 0.89 -15.59 -0.27
C ILE A 133 -0.35 -14.96 -0.91
N CYS A 134 -0.60 -15.33 -2.16
CA CYS A 134 -1.80 -14.96 -2.88
C CYS A 134 -2.67 -16.20 -3.06
N ILE A 135 -3.90 -16.13 -2.60
CA ILE A 135 -4.90 -17.20 -2.68
C ILE A 135 -6.07 -16.69 -3.53
N PRO A 136 -6.02 -16.88 -4.85
CA PRO A 136 -7.18 -16.65 -5.70
C PRO A 136 -8.22 -17.75 -5.41
N MET A 137 -9.38 -17.36 -4.92
CA MET A 137 -10.47 -18.25 -4.53
C MET A 137 -11.74 -17.88 -5.30
N GLU A 138 -12.36 -18.87 -5.90
CA GLU A 138 -13.66 -18.77 -6.55
C GLU A 138 -14.66 -19.58 -5.72
N ARG A 139 -15.76 -18.93 -5.35
CA ARG A 139 -16.83 -19.50 -4.55
C ARG A 139 -18.08 -19.55 -5.42
N THR A 140 -18.59 -20.75 -5.64
CA THR A 140 -19.85 -20.96 -6.35
C THR A 140 -20.91 -21.41 -5.36
N VAL A 141 -21.98 -20.64 -5.26
CA VAL A 141 -23.14 -20.97 -4.42
C VAL A 141 -24.33 -21.24 -5.31
N LEU A 142 -24.83 -22.48 -5.27
CA LEU A 142 -26.04 -22.90 -5.97
C LEU A 142 -27.18 -23.03 -4.96
N ARG A 143 -28.24 -22.25 -5.15
CA ARG A 143 -29.46 -22.36 -4.34
C ARG A 143 -30.43 -23.34 -4.98
N LEU A 144 -30.66 -24.46 -4.30
CA LEU A 144 -31.61 -25.48 -4.71
C LEU A 144 -33.05 -25.00 -4.52
N PRO A 145 -34.03 -25.53 -5.27
CA PRO A 145 -35.45 -25.14 -5.16
C PRO A 145 -36.06 -25.35 -3.76
N ASN A 146 -35.50 -26.26 -2.97
CA ASN A 146 -35.90 -26.50 -1.57
C ASN A 146 -35.33 -25.47 -0.59
N GLY A 147 -34.59 -24.46 -1.06
CA GLY A 147 -33.95 -23.43 -0.26
C GLY A 147 -32.57 -23.81 0.29
N ALA A 148 -32.12 -25.05 0.12
CA ALA A 148 -30.78 -25.47 0.50
C ALA A 148 -29.73 -24.80 -0.40
N GLN A 149 -28.54 -24.54 0.15
CA GLN A 149 -27.42 -23.97 -0.58
C GLN A 149 -26.32 -25.02 -0.68
N VAL A 150 -25.85 -25.27 -1.90
CA VAL A 150 -24.65 -26.05 -2.16
C VAL A 150 -23.55 -25.07 -2.48
N GLU A 151 -22.47 -25.11 -1.70
CA GLU A 151 -21.31 -24.25 -1.88
C GLU A 151 -20.13 -25.08 -2.36
N ASP A 152 -19.46 -24.59 -3.40
CA ASP A 152 -18.19 -25.12 -3.89
C ASP A 152 -17.13 -24.02 -3.82
N LEU A 153 -15.93 -24.40 -3.39
CA LEU A 153 -14.78 -23.52 -3.23
C LEU A 153 -13.64 -24.04 -4.08
N TRP A 154 -13.27 -23.24 -5.07
CA TRP A 154 -12.17 -23.53 -5.97
C TRP A 154 -11.02 -22.57 -5.71
N ILE A 155 -9.84 -23.10 -5.38
CA ILE A 155 -8.62 -22.29 -5.26
C ILE A 155 -7.82 -22.47 -6.53
N GLU A 156 -7.62 -21.37 -7.27
CA GLU A 156 -6.82 -21.37 -8.50
C GLU A 156 -5.32 -21.37 -8.16
N ASN A 157 -4.46 -20.85 -9.06
CA ASN A 157 -3.01 -20.83 -8.96
C ASN A 157 -2.49 -20.07 -7.71
N LEU A 158 -2.51 -20.76 -6.57
CA LEU A 158 -1.89 -20.35 -5.31
C LEU A 158 -0.40 -20.13 -5.56
N TYR A 159 0.11 -18.93 -5.25
CA TYR A 159 1.54 -18.66 -5.32
C TYR A 159 2.04 -17.95 -4.06
N ALA A 160 3.32 -18.19 -3.76
CA ALA A 160 4.04 -17.45 -2.74
C ALA A 160 5.20 -16.68 -3.36
N ALA A 161 5.42 -15.46 -2.88
CA ALA A 161 6.49 -14.59 -3.33
C ALA A 161 7.19 -13.94 -2.12
N THR A 162 8.50 -13.75 -2.22
CA THR A 162 9.21 -12.90 -1.28
C THR A 162 8.95 -11.45 -1.66
N ARG A 163 8.36 -10.66 -0.75
CA ARG A 163 8.12 -9.22 -0.93
C ARG A 163 8.91 -8.39 0.07
N THR A 164 9.27 -7.18 -0.33
CA THR A 164 9.86 -6.17 0.56
C THR A 164 8.76 -5.37 1.26
N GLN A 165 9.12 -4.70 2.36
CA GLN A 165 8.25 -3.82 3.13
C GLN A 165 7.51 -2.80 2.23
N ASN A 166 8.18 -2.25 1.22
CA ASN A 166 7.58 -1.23 0.36
C ASN A 166 6.48 -1.82 -0.54
N LEU A 167 6.65 -3.05 -1.02
CA LEU A 167 5.57 -3.73 -1.75
C LEU A 167 4.40 -4.05 -0.83
N ILE A 168 4.66 -4.47 0.41
CA ILE A 168 3.58 -4.69 1.39
C ILE A 168 2.84 -3.38 1.70
N LEU A 169 3.55 -2.25 1.83
CA LEU A 169 2.91 -0.93 1.96
C LEU A 169 2.04 -0.57 0.76
N VAL A 170 2.50 -0.89 -0.46
CA VAL A 170 1.69 -0.73 -1.67
C VAL A 170 0.42 -1.59 -1.61
N ASN A 171 0.51 -2.84 -1.14
CA ASN A 171 -0.68 -3.68 -0.92
C ASN A 171 -1.60 -3.12 0.17
N CYS A 172 -1.07 -2.53 1.24
CA CYS A 172 -1.90 -1.85 2.24
C CYS A 172 -2.62 -0.63 1.64
N LEU A 173 -1.95 0.15 0.78
CA LEU A 173 -2.58 1.24 0.05
C LEU A 173 -3.68 0.75 -0.89
N GLU A 174 -3.47 -0.39 -1.54
CA GLU A 174 -4.45 -1.02 -2.41
C GLU A 174 -5.70 -1.46 -1.63
N LEU A 175 -5.54 -1.97 -0.41
CA LEU A 175 -6.67 -2.25 0.48
C LEU A 175 -7.46 -0.98 0.84
N ILE A 176 -6.75 0.11 1.20
CA ILE A 176 -7.40 1.40 1.47
C ILE A 176 -8.13 1.93 0.22
N ALA A 177 -7.55 1.75 -0.97
CA ALA A 177 -8.16 2.15 -2.22
C ALA A 177 -9.45 1.35 -2.51
N ARG A 178 -9.46 0.04 -2.24
CA ARG A 178 -10.65 -0.81 -2.33
C ARG A 178 -11.75 -0.37 -1.36
N ASP A 179 -11.39 -0.08 -0.11
CA ASP A 179 -12.35 0.42 0.88
C ASP A 179 -12.98 1.73 0.42
N LYS A 180 -12.17 2.67 -0.10
CA LYS A 180 -12.67 3.93 -0.67
C LYS A 180 -13.56 3.73 -1.88
N GLN A 181 -13.21 2.78 -2.75
CA GLN A 181 -14.04 2.45 -3.91
C GLN A 181 -15.39 1.87 -3.47
N LEU A 182 -15.38 1.01 -2.45
CA LEU A 182 -16.59 0.46 -1.85
C LEU A 182 -17.45 1.56 -1.23
N GLU A 183 -16.85 2.49 -0.47
CA GLU A 183 -17.54 3.66 0.09
C GLU A 183 -18.17 4.52 -1.02
N GLN A 184 -17.43 4.82 -2.09
CA GLN A 184 -17.97 5.53 -3.25
C GLN A 184 -19.13 4.79 -3.90
N TYR A 185 -19.06 3.46 -4.00
CA TYR A 185 -20.14 2.64 -4.53
C TYR A 185 -21.38 2.67 -3.63
N ILE A 186 -21.21 2.55 -2.30
CA ILE A 186 -22.29 2.64 -1.32
C ILE A 186 -22.95 4.01 -1.38
N SER A 187 -22.16 5.10 -1.33
CA SER A 187 -22.70 6.46 -1.39
C SER A 187 -23.39 6.77 -2.73
N ARG A 188 -22.98 6.13 -3.84
CA ARG A 188 -23.71 6.19 -5.11
C ARG A 188 -25.07 5.49 -5.02
N MET A 189 -25.14 4.31 -4.39
CA MET A 189 -26.41 3.61 -4.18
C MET A 189 -27.36 4.36 -3.25
N LEU A 190 -26.83 5.05 -2.24
CA LEU A 190 -27.59 5.88 -1.32
C LEU A 190 -28.00 7.23 -1.94
N GLY A 191 -27.45 7.57 -3.11
CA GLY A 191 -27.71 8.85 -3.77
C GLY A 191 -27.09 10.04 -3.02
N GLU A 192 -25.96 9.84 -2.35
CA GLU A 192 -25.15 10.88 -1.69
C GLU A 192 -24.02 11.38 -2.61
N MET A 193 -23.63 10.57 -3.59
CA MET A 193 -22.62 10.89 -4.61
C MET A 193 -23.20 10.84 -6.02
N GLY A 194 -22.87 11.85 -6.81
CA GLY A 194 -23.25 11.96 -8.22
C GLY A 194 -22.04 11.86 -9.14
N GLU A 195 -22.29 11.60 -10.42
CA GLU A 195 -21.28 11.65 -11.46
C GLU A 195 -21.44 12.94 -12.28
N LYS A 196 -20.38 13.76 -12.31
CA LYS A 196 -20.30 14.95 -13.15
C LYS A 196 -19.01 14.86 -13.97
N GLU A 197 -19.15 14.84 -15.30
CA GLU A 197 -18.02 14.78 -16.25
C GLU A 197 -17.02 13.64 -15.98
N GLY A 198 -17.51 12.46 -15.58
CA GLY A 198 -16.66 11.29 -15.28
C GLY A 198 -15.89 11.37 -13.95
N LYS A 199 -16.18 12.34 -13.09
CA LYS A 199 -15.67 12.43 -11.72
C LYS A 199 -16.78 12.14 -10.72
N ILE A 200 -16.43 11.29 -9.74
CA ILE A 200 -17.29 10.94 -8.61
C ILE A 200 -17.16 12.05 -7.56
N LEU A 201 -18.24 12.79 -7.33
CA LEU A 201 -18.29 13.88 -6.35
C LEU A 201 -19.48 13.68 -5.42
N SER A 202 -19.37 14.11 -4.17
CA SER A 202 -20.53 14.21 -3.29
C SER A 202 -21.52 15.23 -3.85
N ILE A 203 -22.82 14.96 -3.70
CA ILE A 203 -23.87 15.85 -4.22
C ILE A 203 -23.78 17.22 -3.56
N GLU A 204 -23.41 17.29 -2.28
CA GLU A 204 -23.11 18.54 -1.58
C GLU A 204 -22.08 19.38 -2.34
N LYS A 205 -20.98 18.76 -2.82
CA LYS A 205 -19.95 19.47 -3.61
C LYS A 205 -20.42 19.84 -5.01
N ILE A 206 -21.26 19.02 -5.64
CA ILE A 206 -21.88 19.33 -6.94
C ILE A 206 -22.81 20.54 -6.82
N VAL A 207 -23.58 20.59 -5.73
CA VAL A 207 -24.47 21.69 -5.38
C VAL A 207 -23.65 22.94 -5.04
N GLU A 208 -22.66 22.85 -4.16
CA GLU A 208 -21.74 23.96 -3.85
C GLU A 208 -21.06 24.53 -5.09
N GLU A 209 -20.57 23.69 -6.01
CA GLU A 209 -20.00 24.15 -7.28
C GLU A 209 -21.02 24.83 -8.20
N GLY A 210 -22.27 24.37 -8.19
CA GLY A 210 -23.37 25.00 -8.93
C GLY A 210 -23.82 26.33 -8.33
N TYR A 211 -23.61 26.52 -7.02
CA TYR A 211 -23.95 27.74 -6.28
C TYR A 211 -22.74 28.59 -5.87
N LYS A 212 -21.54 28.30 -6.40
CA LYS A 212 -20.31 29.07 -6.17
C LYS A 212 -20.39 30.53 -6.61
N GLU A 213 -21.35 30.87 -7.46
CA GLU A 213 -21.64 32.27 -7.85
C GLU A 213 -22.49 33.01 -6.82
N VAL A 214 -23.24 32.29 -5.97
CA VAL A 214 -24.20 32.88 -5.01
C VAL A 214 -23.58 33.07 -3.61
N TYR A 215 -22.57 32.28 -3.24
CA TYR A 215 -21.94 32.32 -1.91
C TYR A 215 -20.42 32.49 -1.95
N LYS A 216 -19.93 33.60 -2.51
CA LYS A 216 -18.55 34.04 -2.23
C LYS A 216 -18.55 35.07 -1.10
N THR A 217 -18.24 34.63 0.11
CA THR A 217 -17.83 35.53 1.20
C THR A 217 -16.33 35.83 1.09
N LEU A 218 -15.95 37.07 1.42
CA LEU A 218 -14.58 37.60 1.31
C LEU A 218 -13.51 36.77 2.05
N GLU A 219 -13.88 36.03 3.09
CA GLU A 219 -12.96 35.24 3.92
C GLU A 219 -12.44 33.95 3.26
N GLU A 220 -13.21 33.34 2.36
CA GLU A 220 -12.76 32.14 1.63
C GLU A 220 -11.79 32.50 0.49
N ILE A 221 -11.94 33.69 -0.11
CA ILE A 221 -11.02 34.21 -1.12
C ILE A 221 -9.62 34.43 -0.53
N GLU A 222 -9.53 34.94 0.70
CA GLU A 222 -8.24 35.10 1.39
C GLU A 222 -7.59 33.77 1.78
N LYS A 223 -8.38 32.75 2.15
CA LYS A 223 -7.87 31.39 2.42
C LYS A 223 -7.38 30.72 1.15
N GLU A 224 -8.13 30.80 0.05
CA GLU A 224 -7.71 30.27 -1.26
C GLU A 224 -6.43 30.97 -1.77
N GLU A 225 -6.28 32.28 -1.57
CA GLU A 225 -5.05 32.99 -1.94
C GLU A 225 -3.82 32.53 -1.13
N LYS A 226 -4.00 32.29 0.18
CA LYS A 226 -2.91 31.80 1.04
C LYS A 226 -2.52 30.38 0.68
N GLU A 227 -3.48 29.50 0.38
CA GLU A 227 -3.21 28.13 -0.06
C GLU A 227 -2.55 28.11 -1.45
N ARG A 228 -2.99 28.93 -2.41
CA ARG A 228 -2.32 29.08 -3.72
C ARG A 228 -0.89 29.57 -3.60
N LYS A 229 -0.62 30.59 -2.78
CA LYS A 229 0.75 31.10 -2.55
C LYS A 229 1.65 30.05 -1.90
N LEU A 230 1.10 29.19 -1.04
CA LEU A 230 1.81 28.07 -0.44
C LEU A 230 2.12 26.97 -1.48
N GLU A 231 1.14 26.59 -2.31
CA GLU A 231 1.31 25.62 -3.39
C GLU A 231 2.34 26.07 -4.43
N GLU A 232 2.35 27.34 -4.83
CA GLU A 232 3.33 27.87 -5.77
C GLU A 232 4.75 27.83 -5.20
N ARG A 233 4.91 28.15 -3.92
CA ARG A 233 6.21 28.04 -3.22
C ARG A 233 6.69 26.60 -3.15
N LEU A 234 5.77 25.66 -2.90
CA LEU A 234 6.07 24.23 -2.85
C LEU A 234 6.45 23.67 -4.24
N LYS A 235 5.72 24.03 -5.30
CA LYS A 235 6.06 23.65 -6.68
C LYS A 235 7.45 24.14 -7.09
N LYS A 236 7.79 25.41 -6.78
CA LYS A 236 9.14 25.96 -6.99
C LYS A 236 10.23 25.20 -6.20
N ALA A 237 9.92 24.77 -4.97
CA ALA A 237 10.81 23.95 -4.15
C ALA A 237 10.99 22.51 -4.69
N GLU A 238 9.96 21.94 -5.30
CA GLU A 238 10.05 20.62 -5.93
C GLU A 238 10.82 20.65 -7.26
N GLU A 239 10.59 21.67 -8.08
CA GLU A 239 11.33 21.87 -9.34
C GLU A 239 12.82 22.10 -9.09
N SER A 240 13.17 22.91 -8.09
CA SER A 240 14.58 23.09 -7.69
C SER A 240 15.19 21.78 -7.17
N ARG A 241 14.46 20.98 -6.37
CA ARG A 241 14.92 19.64 -5.96
C ARG A 241 15.11 18.67 -7.12
N LYS A 242 14.24 18.69 -8.14
CA LYS A 242 14.38 17.88 -9.36
C LYS A 242 15.64 18.27 -10.13
N ARG A 243 15.88 19.58 -10.32
CA ARG A 243 17.10 20.11 -10.96
C ARG A 243 18.37 19.72 -10.19
N PHE A 244 18.36 19.83 -8.87
CA PHE A 244 19.49 19.39 -8.01
C PHE A 244 19.72 17.87 -8.07
N LYS A 245 18.66 17.05 -8.11
CA LYS A 245 18.78 15.60 -8.29
C LYS A 245 19.37 15.23 -9.64
N GLU A 246 18.98 15.90 -10.71
CA GLU A 246 19.53 15.69 -12.05
C GLU A 246 21.00 16.09 -12.13
N LEU A 247 21.36 17.23 -11.51
CA LEU A 247 22.75 17.67 -11.40
C LEU A 247 23.60 16.65 -10.62
N GLY A 248 23.09 16.20 -9.47
CA GLY A 248 23.75 15.16 -8.67
C GLY A 248 23.88 13.82 -9.38
N LYS A 249 22.90 13.44 -10.21
CA LYS A 249 22.96 12.24 -11.05
C LYS A 249 24.04 12.36 -12.13
N LYS A 250 24.18 13.53 -12.78
CA LYS A 250 25.24 13.80 -13.75
C LYS A 250 26.63 13.78 -13.11
N ILE A 251 26.79 14.41 -11.96
CA ILE A 251 28.04 14.41 -11.18
C ILE A 251 28.40 12.98 -10.74
N ARG A 252 27.43 12.22 -10.21
CA ARG A 252 27.63 10.82 -9.79
C ARG A 252 28.04 9.92 -10.96
N LEU A 253 27.45 10.09 -12.13
CA LEU A 253 27.81 9.35 -13.35
C LEU A 253 29.19 9.74 -13.87
N GLY A 254 29.56 11.02 -13.80
CA GLY A 254 30.89 11.51 -14.18
C GLY A 254 31.99 10.97 -13.27
N ILE A 255 31.78 11.03 -11.96
CA ILE A 255 32.70 10.51 -10.95
C ILE A 255 32.80 8.98 -11.04
N GLY A 256 31.67 8.28 -11.23
CA GLY A 256 31.65 6.83 -11.42
C GLY A 256 32.43 6.37 -12.66
N LYS A 257 32.35 7.12 -13.77
CA LYS A 257 33.16 6.85 -14.97
C LYS A 257 34.65 7.11 -14.74
N PHE A 258 35.00 8.19 -14.04
CA PHE A 258 36.39 8.51 -13.70
C PHE A 258 37.04 7.40 -12.87
N PHE A 259 36.39 6.94 -11.80
CA PHE A 259 36.93 5.85 -10.96
C PHE A 259 36.93 4.48 -11.66
N ALA A 260 35.98 4.21 -12.55
CA ALA A 260 35.97 3.00 -13.37
C ALA A 260 37.18 2.93 -14.32
N THR A 261 37.63 4.07 -14.87
CA THR A 261 38.86 4.14 -15.69
C THR A 261 40.13 3.77 -14.91
N PHE A 262 40.14 3.99 -13.59
CA PHE A 262 41.23 3.60 -12.70
C PHE A 262 41.06 2.19 -12.08
N GLY A 263 40.11 1.38 -12.56
CA GLY A 263 39.87 0.02 -12.06
C GLY A 263 39.30 -0.07 -10.63
N LEU A 264 38.93 1.06 -10.03
CA LEU A 264 38.30 1.15 -8.72
C LEU A 264 36.77 1.10 -8.89
N GLU A 265 36.18 -0.09 -8.90
CA GLU A 265 34.72 -0.26 -8.85
C GLU A 265 34.18 0.09 -7.45
N LEU A 266 34.03 1.39 -7.17
CA LEU A 266 33.45 1.89 -5.93
C LEU A 266 31.95 1.54 -5.86
N ARG A 267 31.63 0.46 -5.13
CA ARG A 267 30.29 -0.16 -5.01
C ARG A 267 29.17 0.81 -4.55
N PHE A 268 29.51 1.90 -3.88
CA PHE A 268 28.56 2.94 -3.44
C PHE A 268 27.91 3.72 -4.60
N PHE A 269 28.53 3.77 -5.79
CA PHE A 269 27.99 4.48 -6.95
C PHE A 269 26.91 3.68 -7.72
N ARG A 270 26.87 2.35 -7.55
CA ARG A 270 25.87 1.46 -8.16
C ARG A 270 24.61 1.27 -7.31
N ALA A 271 24.67 1.53 -6.00
CA ALA A 271 23.51 1.42 -5.11
C ALA A 271 22.57 2.63 -5.29
N VAL A 272 21.51 2.47 -6.09
CA VAL A 272 20.44 3.47 -6.24
C VAL A 272 19.30 3.15 -5.26
N GLY A 273 19.52 3.41 -3.97
CA GLY A 273 18.48 3.24 -2.94
C GLY A 273 19.02 2.64 -1.64
N PRO A 274 18.16 2.49 -0.62
CA PRO A 274 18.53 1.89 0.66
C PRO A 274 18.76 0.37 0.57
N TYR A 275 18.51 -0.23 -0.59
CA TYR A 275 18.60 -1.68 -0.80
C TYR A 275 19.98 -2.11 -1.33
N GLU A 276 20.36 -3.33 -0.97
CA GLU A 276 21.61 -3.92 -1.41
C GLU A 276 21.59 -4.29 -2.90
N PHE A 277 22.72 -4.02 -3.57
CA PHE A 277 22.90 -4.23 -5.02
C PHE A 277 22.98 -5.71 -5.42
N ALA A 278 23.42 -6.62 -4.54
CA ALA A 278 23.61 -8.04 -4.83
C ALA A 278 22.48 -8.95 -4.29
N MET A 279 21.23 -8.49 -4.40
CA MET A 279 20.06 -9.16 -3.82
C MET A 279 19.78 -10.55 -4.44
N HIS A 280 20.13 -10.78 -5.70
CA HIS A 280 19.86 -12.02 -6.44
C HIS A 280 20.46 -13.28 -5.78
N HIS A 281 21.70 -13.21 -5.31
CA HIS A 281 22.34 -14.35 -4.65
C HIS A 281 21.75 -14.67 -3.26
N ARG A 282 21.19 -13.66 -2.58
CA ARG A 282 20.56 -13.81 -1.25
C ARG A 282 19.09 -14.28 -1.36
N LEU A 283 18.36 -13.78 -2.37
CA LEU A 283 16.99 -14.19 -2.66
C LEU A 283 16.90 -15.69 -2.92
N ALA A 284 17.75 -16.19 -3.83
CA ALA A 284 17.74 -17.59 -4.23
C ALA A 284 18.15 -18.55 -3.09
N LYS A 285 19.14 -18.18 -2.28
CA LYS A 285 19.67 -19.09 -1.24
C LYS A 285 18.90 -19.07 0.07
N TYR A 286 18.39 -17.91 0.49
CA TYR A 286 17.84 -17.73 1.84
C TYR A 286 16.36 -17.37 1.86
N HIS A 287 15.94 -16.44 1.01
CA HIS A 287 14.57 -15.90 1.12
C HIS A 287 13.55 -16.86 0.49
N GLN A 288 13.89 -17.43 -0.68
CA GLN A 288 13.03 -18.40 -1.36
C GLN A 288 12.89 -19.70 -0.58
N ARG A 289 13.88 -20.09 0.22
CA ARG A 289 13.78 -21.28 1.09
C ARG A 289 12.70 -21.09 2.16
N GLU A 290 12.71 -19.96 2.85
CA GLU A 290 11.70 -19.62 3.85
C GLU A 290 10.30 -19.48 3.21
N THR A 291 10.20 -18.72 2.12
CA THR A 291 8.95 -18.54 1.37
C THR A 291 8.39 -19.87 0.86
N GLY A 292 9.24 -20.74 0.29
CA GLY A 292 8.85 -22.06 -0.20
C GLY A 292 8.45 -23.03 0.91
N GLY A 293 9.14 -23.00 2.05
CA GLY A 293 8.77 -23.78 3.23
C GLY A 293 7.38 -23.41 3.75
N ASN A 294 7.10 -22.10 3.86
CA ASN A 294 5.79 -21.58 4.25
C ASN A 294 4.70 -21.95 3.24
N PHE A 295 4.98 -21.84 1.93
CA PHE A 295 4.06 -22.26 0.87
C PHE A 295 3.68 -23.75 1.01
N ALA A 296 4.68 -24.63 1.13
CA ALA A 296 4.43 -26.07 1.28
C ALA A 296 3.65 -26.40 2.57
N ARG A 297 3.82 -25.62 3.64
CA ARG A 297 3.04 -25.75 4.87
C ARG A 297 1.57 -25.36 4.64
N ILE A 298 1.32 -24.25 3.95
CA ILE A 298 -0.02 -23.77 3.65
C ILE A 298 -0.74 -24.71 2.69
N VAL A 299 -0.10 -25.15 1.60
CA VAL A 299 -0.68 -26.12 0.66
C VAL A 299 -1.08 -27.40 1.38
N ARG A 300 -0.20 -27.95 2.24
CA ARG A 300 -0.51 -29.15 3.03
C ARG A 300 -1.66 -28.91 3.99
N TYR A 301 -1.72 -27.75 4.62
CA TYR A 301 -2.84 -27.37 5.48
C TYR A 301 -4.15 -27.31 4.70
N LEU A 302 -4.18 -26.62 3.56
CA LEU A 302 -5.37 -26.51 2.71
C LEU A 302 -5.82 -27.88 2.21
N LYS A 303 -4.91 -28.69 1.63
CA LYS A 303 -5.23 -30.06 1.18
C LYS A 303 -5.84 -30.90 2.30
N LYS A 304 -5.26 -30.86 3.50
CA LYS A 304 -5.77 -31.56 4.68
C LYS A 304 -7.17 -31.07 5.08
N SER A 305 -7.38 -29.75 5.11
CA SER A 305 -8.67 -29.15 5.46
C SER A 305 -9.77 -29.47 4.45
N PHE A 306 -9.43 -29.59 3.16
CA PHE A 306 -10.37 -29.97 2.10
C PHE A 306 -10.47 -31.49 1.88
N GLY A 307 -9.78 -32.31 2.68
CA GLY A 307 -9.80 -33.78 2.53
C GLY A 307 -9.16 -34.30 1.25
N VAL A 308 -8.37 -33.47 0.55
CA VAL A 308 -7.66 -33.85 -0.67
C VAL A 308 -6.38 -34.60 -0.29
N PRO A 309 -6.11 -35.79 -0.85
CA PRO A 309 -4.87 -36.52 -0.61
C PRO A 309 -3.63 -35.66 -0.89
N GLY A 310 -2.69 -35.69 0.06
CA GLY A 310 -1.46 -34.89 0.10
C GLY A 310 -0.46 -35.28 -0.96
#